data_AF-A0A4R7NRS0-F1
#
_entry.id   AF-A0A4R7NRS0-F1
#
_cell.length_a   1.000
_cell.length_b   1.000
_cell.length_c   1.000
_cell.angle_alpha   90.00
_cell.angle_beta   90.00
_cell.angle_gamma   90.00
#
_symmetry.space_group_name_H-M   'P 1'
#
loop_
_entity.id
_entity.type
_entity.pdbx_description
1 polymer ?
#
loop_
_entity_poly.entity_id
_entity_poly.type
_entity_poly.pdbx_seq_one_letter_code
_entity_poly.pdbx_strand_id
1 'polypeptide(L)'
;MKATSLEGLKVPFGIKHGRLYSPGQVDNGLRCGCHCPQCNAQLIANHPKRKRPYFAHHKAEECKGAYETALHLMAKQIIEDTGKVVIPPITLEITAETFSGFQVPERVAFKAREVELFNATQELSVGRWRPDLTAQLKNSSTVYIEILVSHAVEPEKAESLDNLMEIDLSQVEPDQVADLDTLVEIVTRKAPRHWFNCSLYNEVRRVEHTKQKLESWEVSTILGQKVKSYSITIADSSI
;
A
#
# COMPACT_ATOMS: atom_id res chain seq x y z
N MET A 1 -11.33 32.38 -11.58
CA MET A 1 -12.13 31.21 -11.99
C MET A 1 -12.73 30.63 -10.72
N LYS A 2 -14.06 30.62 -10.58
CA LYS A 2 -14.71 30.26 -9.31
C LYS A 2 -14.73 28.74 -9.14
N ALA A 3 -14.31 28.31 -7.95
CA ALA A 3 -14.36 26.93 -7.48
C ALA A 3 -15.75 26.32 -7.72
N THR A 4 -15.78 25.21 -8.45
CA THR A 4 -16.90 24.26 -8.40
C THR A 4 -17.06 23.79 -6.96
N SER A 5 -18.24 24.03 -6.38
CA SER A 5 -18.54 23.77 -4.96
C SER A 5 -18.19 22.34 -4.54
N LEU A 6 -17.31 22.23 -3.55
CA LEU A 6 -16.71 21.01 -2.98
C LEU A 6 -17.62 20.24 -2.00
N GLU A 7 -18.93 20.51 -1.99
CA GLU A 7 -19.89 19.73 -1.19
C GLU A 7 -20.38 18.51 -2.00
N GLY A 8 -20.06 17.29 -1.57
CA GLY A 8 -20.92 16.13 -1.90
C GLY A 8 -20.34 14.94 -2.67
N LEU A 9 -19.03 14.65 -2.62
CA LEU A 9 -18.56 13.32 -3.01
C LEU A 9 -18.86 12.31 -1.90
N LYS A 10 -20.13 11.91 -1.76
CA LYS A 10 -20.58 11.02 -0.67
C LYS A 10 -20.34 9.55 -0.99
N VAL A 11 -20.51 9.18 -2.25
CA VAL A 11 -20.25 7.83 -2.77
C VAL A 11 -19.35 7.97 -4.00
N PRO A 12 -18.02 7.87 -3.85
CA PRO A 12 -17.09 8.06 -4.97
C PRO A 12 -17.14 6.91 -5.98
N PHE A 13 -17.48 5.70 -5.52
CA PHE A 13 -17.51 4.49 -6.34
C PHE A 13 -18.72 3.61 -5.99
N GLY A 14 -19.33 3.01 -7.00
CA GLY A 14 -20.46 2.10 -6.86
C GLY A 14 -20.12 0.69 -7.34
N ILE A 15 -20.67 -0.34 -6.67
CA ILE A 15 -20.43 -1.74 -7.03
C ILE A 15 -21.40 -2.17 -8.13
N LYS A 16 -20.87 -2.77 -9.19
CA LYS A 16 -21.62 -3.44 -10.26
C LYS A 16 -20.91 -4.73 -10.64
N HIS A 17 -21.62 -5.86 -10.56
CA HIS A 17 -21.07 -7.20 -10.88
C HIS A 17 -19.74 -7.51 -10.14
N GLY A 18 -19.69 -7.21 -8.84
CA GLY A 18 -18.51 -7.46 -8.01
C GLY A 18 -17.34 -6.50 -8.22
N ARG A 19 -17.49 -5.48 -9.08
CA ARG A 19 -16.44 -4.49 -9.35
C ARG A 19 -16.90 -3.07 -9.07
N LEU A 20 -15.96 -2.21 -8.70
CA LEU A 20 -16.17 -0.79 -8.47
C LEU A 20 -15.95 0.04 -9.72
N TYR A 21 -16.81 1.04 -9.87
CA TYR A 21 -16.75 2.01 -10.96
C TYR A 21 -16.98 3.41 -10.43
N SER A 22 -16.33 4.40 -11.04
CA SER A 22 -16.69 5.80 -10.83
C SER A 22 -18.01 6.12 -11.54
N PRO A 23 -18.74 7.16 -11.11
CA PRO A 23 -20.01 7.52 -11.74
C PRO A 23 -19.87 7.79 -13.24
N GLY A 24 -18.73 8.32 -13.69
CA GLY A 24 -18.47 8.60 -15.10
C GLY A 24 -18.23 7.37 -15.98
N GLN A 25 -17.95 6.20 -15.38
CA GLN A 25 -17.66 4.95 -16.09
C GLN A 25 -18.90 4.08 -16.33
N VAL A 26 -20.08 4.51 -15.85
CA VAL A 26 -21.31 3.72 -15.92
C VAL A 26 -22.43 4.51 -16.60
N ASP A 27 -23.46 3.79 -17.07
CA ASP A 27 -24.66 4.41 -17.66
C ASP A 27 -25.30 5.43 -16.71
N ASN A 28 -25.75 6.56 -17.25
CA ASN A 28 -26.48 7.58 -16.49
C ASN A 28 -27.84 7.04 -15.98
N GLY A 29 -28.28 7.54 -14.82
CA GLY A 29 -29.52 7.18 -14.17
C GLY A 29 -29.46 5.83 -13.43
N LEU A 30 -30.62 5.20 -13.26
CA LEU A 30 -30.75 3.87 -12.64
C LEU A 30 -30.16 2.74 -13.50
N ARG A 31 -29.93 3.01 -14.78
CA ARG A 31 -29.30 2.06 -15.71
C ARG A 31 -27.85 1.76 -15.35
N CYS A 32 -27.21 2.54 -14.48
CA CYS A 32 -25.89 2.22 -13.97
C CYS A 32 -25.84 0.80 -13.38
N GLY A 33 -26.92 0.37 -12.70
CA GLY A 33 -27.00 -0.92 -12.01
C GLY A 33 -26.07 -1.01 -10.79
N CYS A 34 -25.61 0.14 -10.27
CA CYS A 34 -24.67 0.20 -9.17
C CYS A 34 -25.37 0.15 -7.80
N HIS A 35 -24.66 -0.38 -6.82
CA HIS A 35 -25.08 -0.41 -5.41
C HIS A 35 -24.04 0.29 -4.54
N CYS A 36 -24.50 0.88 -3.44
CA CYS A 36 -23.64 1.51 -2.45
C CYS A 36 -22.77 0.45 -1.77
N PRO A 37 -21.44 0.60 -1.72
CA PRO A 37 -20.57 -0.38 -1.08
C PRO A 37 -20.82 -0.54 0.43
N GLN A 38 -21.39 0.49 1.08
CA GLN A 38 -21.61 0.51 2.52
C GLN A 38 -22.97 -0.06 2.94
N CYS A 39 -24.07 0.42 2.35
CA CYS A 39 -25.43 0.02 2.75
C CYS A 39 -26.13 -0.91 1.75
N ASN A 40 -25.46 -1.25 0.64
CA ASN A 40 -25.98 -2.06 -0.45
C ASN A 40 -27.24 -1.50 -1.15
N ALA A 41 -27.68 -0.29 -0.81
CA ALA A 41 -28.81 0.34 -1.49
C ALA A 41 -28.45 0.69 -2.95
N GLN A 42 -29.46 0.64 -3.82
CA GLN A 42 -29.30 0.99 -5.23
C GLN A 42 -28.85 2.45 -5.38
N LEU A 43 -27.95 2.70 -6.32
CA LEU A 43 -27.47 4.03 -6.67
C LEU A 43 -28.06 4.52 -7.99
N ILE A 44 -28.14 5.85 -8.14
CA ILE A 44 -28.37 6.56 -9.39
C ILE A 44 -27.06 7.25 -9.77
N ALA A 45 -26.53 6.96 -10.97
CA ALA A 45 -25.46 7.77 -11.54
C ALA A 45 -26.05 9.06 -12.12
N ASN A 46 -25.48 10.22 -11.81
CA ASN A 46 -25.91 11.50 -12.35
C ASN A 46 -24.79 12.09 -13.18
N HIS A 47 -25.03 12.34 -14.47
CA HIS A 47 -24.07 12.92 -15.43
C HIS A 47 -24.47 14.34 -15.85
N PRO A 48 -24.34 15.35 -14.98
CA PRO A 48 -24.69 16.72 -15.32
C PRO A 48 -23.72 17.33 -16.34
N LYS A 49 -24.21 18.22 -17.21
CA LYS A 49 -23.40 18.87 -18.26
C LYS A 49 -22.29 19.82 -17.76
N ARG A 50 -22.41 20.33 -16.53
CA ARG A 50 -21.55 21.41 -15.98
C ARG A 50 -20.93 21.08 -14.63
N LYS A 51 -21.20 19.90 -14.07
CA LYS A 51 -20.65 19.42 -12.80
C LYS A 51 -20.02 18.04 -13.02
N ARG A 52 -19.21 17.58 -12.07
CA ARG A 52 -18.65 16.22 -12.14
C ARG A 52 -19.78 15.18 -12.01
N PRO A 53 -19.67 14.01 -12.67
CA PRO A 53 -20.55 12.89 -12.42
C PRO A 53 -20.53 12.48 -10.94
N TYR A 54 -21.68 12.09 -10.39
CA TYR A 54 -21.79 11.67 -8.99
C TYR A 54 -22.84 10.58 -8.80
N PHE A 55 -22.68 9.76 -7.75
CA PHE A 55 -23.70 8.82 -7.32
C PHE A 55 -24.62 9.43 -6.26
N ALA A 56 -25.89 9.03 -6.27
CA ALA A 56 -26.86 9.32 -5.23
C ALA A 56 -27.62 8.03 -4.86
N HIS A 57 -28.07 7.92 -3.61
CA HIS A 57 -28.92 6.81 -3.18
C HIS A 57 -30.30 6.88 -3.84
N HIS A 58 -30.81 5.75 -4.35
CA HIS A 58 -32.16 5.65 -4.86
C HIS A 58 -33.11 5.19 -3.76
N LYS A 59 -34.11 6.02 -3.41
CA LYS A 59 -35.15 5.69 -2.42
C LYS A 59 -34.57 5.19 -1.08
N ALA A 60 -33.39 5.66 -0.72
CA ALA A 60 -32.71 5.35 0.52
C ALA A 60 -32.04 6.62 1.03
N GLU A 61 -31.89 6.71 2.34
CA GLU A 61 -31.13 7.78 2.98
C GLU A 61 -29.64 7.63 2.67
N GLU A 62 -28.93 8.75 2.78
CA GLU A 62 -27.49 8.72 2.73
C GLU A 62 -26.94 7.95 3.94
N CYS A 63 -26.04 7.00 3.69
CA CYS A 63 -25.42 6.25 4.78
C CYS A 63 -24.06 6.86 5.16
N LYS A 64 -23.81 6.92 6.47
CA LYS A 64 -22.50 7.29 7.04
C LYS A 64 -21.45 6.22 6.68
N GLY A 65 -20.23 6.64 6.36
CA GLY A 65 -19.13 5.72 6.02
C GLY A 65 -19.06 5.33 4.55
N ALA A 66 -20.00 5.79 3.69
CA ALA A 66 -20.05 5.36 2.29
C ALA A 66 -18.79 5.78 1.50
N TYR A 67 -18.24 6.94 1.83
CA TYR A 67 -17.03 7.43 1.19
C TYR A 67 -15.83 6.56 1.55
N GLU A 68 -15.63 6.32 2.84
CA GLU A 68 -14.51 5.58 3.40
C GLU A 68 -14.52 4.14 2.90
N THR A 69 -15.67 3.46 2.96
CA THR A 69 -15.83 2.09 2.46
C THR A 69 -15.60 2.01 0.95
N ALA A 70 -16.12 2.97 0.18
CA ALA A 70 -15.92 2.98 -1.27
C ALA A 70 -14.45 3.22 -1.65
N LEU A 71 -13.75 4.13 -0.97
CA LEU A 71 -12.33 4.41 -1.19
C LEU A 71 -11.47 3.19 -0.82
N HIS A 72 -11.73 2.57 0.32
CA HIS A 72 -11.02 1.37 0.79
C HIS A 72 -11.12 0.24 -0.23
N LEU A 73 -12.34 -0.09 -0.66
CA LEU A 73 -12.57 -1.15 -1.63
C LEU A 73 -12.01 -0.80 -3.02
N MET A 74 -12.06 0.47 -3.44
CA MET A 74 -11.48 0.88 -4.72
C MET A 74 -9.96 0.73 -4.71
N ALA A 75 -9.31 1.10 -3.61
CA ALA A 75 -7.87 0.92 -3.47
C ALA A 75 -7.46 -0.56 -3.57
N LYS A 76 -8.24 -1.50 -3.01
CA LYS A 76 -8.02 -2.94 -3.20
C LYS A 76 -8.10 -3.33 -4.66
N GLN A 77 -9.17 -2.91 -5.34
CA GLN A 77 -9.36 -3.22 -6.77
C GLN A 77 -8.23 -2.63 -7.62
N ILE A 78 -7.76 -1.42 -7.33
CA ILE A 78 -6.63 -0.79 -8.04
C ILE A 78 -5.36 -1.65 -7.90
N ILE A 79 -5.03 -2.11 -6.70
CA ILE A 79 -3.83 -2.93 -6.46
C ILE A 79 -3.94 -4.27 -7.20
N GLU A 80 -5.11 -4.91 -7.13
CA GLU A 80 -5.40 -6.16 -7.83
C GLU A 80 -5.31 -6.00 -9.35
N ASP A 81 -5.93 -4.96 -9.92
CA ASP A 81 -5.96 -4.71 -11.36
C ASP A 81 -4.59 -4.32 -11.92
N THR A 82 -3.82 -3.53 -11.17
CA THR A 82 -2.51 -3.05 -11.61
C THR A 82 -1.42 -4.10 -11.42
N GLY A 83 -1.60 -5.04 -10.49
CA GLY A 83 -0.65 -6.11 -10.19
C GLY A 83 0.72 -5.59 -9.76
N LYS A 84 0.80 -4.37 -9.22
CA LYS A 84 2.06 -3.74 -8.81
C LYS A 84 1.86 -2.66 -7.77
N VAL A 85 2.87 -2.45 -6.94
CA VAL A 85 2.88 -1.40 -5.92
C VAL A 85 4.30 -0.98 -5.59
N VAL A 86 4.49 0.24 -5.09
CA VAL A 86 5.74 0.61 -4.41
C VAL A 86 5.72 0.10 -2.98
N ILE A 87 6.70 -0.71 -2.60
CA ILE A 87 6.88 -1.14 -1.21
C ILE A 87 7.66 -0.08 -0.41
N PRO A 88 7.42 0.03 0.92
CA PRO A 88 8.08 1.03 1.75
C PRO A 88 9.61 0.85 1.79
N PRO A 89 10.37 1.93 2.03
CA PRO A 89 11.77 1.81 2.42
C PRO A 89 11.87 1.10 3.78
N ILE A 90 13.01 0.47 4.04
CA ILE A 90 13.31 -0.12 5.34
C ILE A 90 14.79 0.08 5.69
N THR A 91 15.08 0.27 6.96
CA THR A 91 16.46 0.25 7.48
C THR A 91 16.58 -0.88 8.47
N LEU A 92 17.39 -1.88 8.15
CA LEU A 92 17.70 -2.98 9.05
C LEU A 92 18.88 -2.59 9.94
N GLU A 93 18.79 -2.93 11.22
CA GLU A 93 19.92 -2.93 12.13
C GLU A 93 20.45 -4.37 12.21
N ILE A 94 21.72 -4.54 11.87
CA ILE A 94 22.39 -5.83 11.91
C ILE A 94 23.55 -5.74 12.89
N THR A 95 23.71 -6.77 13.71
CA THR A 95 24.85 -6.89 14.60
C THR A 95 25.79 -7.94 14.03
N ALA A 96 27.06 -7.58 13.86
CA ALA A 96 28.10 -8.55 13.52
C ALA A 96 29.13 -8.62 14.65
N GLU A 97 29.66 -9.81 14.86
CA GLU A 97 30.78 -10.04 15.77
C GLU A 97 32.08 -9.82 15.00
N THR A 98 32.98 -9.00 15.55
CA THR A 98 34.32 -8.81 15.02
C THR A 98 35.20 -10.01 15.35
N PHE A 99 36.34 -10.15 14.69
CA PHE A 99 37.31 -11.20 15.01
C PHE A 99 37.85 -11.07 16.45
N SER A 100 37.89 -9.85 16.99
CA SER A 100 38.17 -9.53 18.39
C SER A 100 37.02 -9.80 19.38
N GLY A 101 35.86 -10.29 18.93
CA GLY A 101 34.71 -10.64 19.77
C GLY A 101 33.81 -9.48 20.16
N PHE A 102 33.98 -8.30 19.55
CA PHE A 102 33.10 -7.15 19.79
C PHE A 102 31.88 -7.20 18.88
N GLN A 103 30.72 -6.84 19.41
CA GLN A 103 29.51 -6.68 18.61
C GLN A 103 29.41 -5.26 18.07
N VAL A 104 29.38 -5.12 16.74
CA VAL A 104 29.25 -3.83 16.06
C VAL A 104 27.89 -3.78 15.35
N PRO A 105 27.03 -2.79 15.66
CA PRO A 105 25.81 -2.57 14.91
C PRO A 105 26.12 -1.84 13.59
N GLU A 106 25.56 -2.33 12.49
CA GLU A 106 25.54 -1.67 11.19
C GLU A 106 24.10 -1.49 10.70
N ARG A 107 23.87 -0.40 9.95
CA ARG A 107 22.55 -0.08 9.40
C ARG A 107 22.54 -0.24 7.89
N VAL A 108 21.64 -1.08 7.39
CA VAL A 108 21.47 -1.33 5.96
C VAL A 108 20.15 -0.74 5.50
N ALA A 109 20.21 0.34 4.72
CA ALA A 109 19.02 1.02 4.19
C ALA A 109 18.64 0.51 2.79
N PHE A 110 17.37 0.18 2.62
CA PHE A 110 16.72 -0.15 1.36
C PHE A 110 15.72 0.95 1.01
N LYS A 111 15.79 1.45 -0.22
CA LYS A 111 14.88 2.49 -0.72
C LYS A 111 13.54 1.87 -1.08
N ALA A 112 12.50 2.72 -1.08
CA ALA A 112 11.23 2.38 -1.69
C ALA A 112 11.43 1.98 -3.15
N ARG A 113 10.72 0.97 -3.61
CA ARG A 113 10.79 0.49 -5.00
C ARG A 113 9.46 -0.09 -5.45
N GLU A 114 9.20 -0.03 -6.75
CA GLU A 114 8.08 -0.74 -7.35
C GLU A 114 8.39 -2.24 -7.44
N VAL A 115 7.39 -3.06 -7.11
CA VAL A 115 7.41 -4.52 -7.23
C VAL A 115 6.16 -4.99 -7.98
N GLU A 116 6.30 -6.11 -8.67
CA GLU A 116 5.18 -6.84 -9.26
C GLU A 116 4.52 -7.73 -8.20
N LEU A 117 3.20 -7.79 -8.22
CA LEU A 117 2.37 -8.60 -7.34
C LEU A 117 1.77 -9.75 -8.16
N PHE A 118 2.12 -10.96 -7.77
CA PHE A 118 1.58 -12.20 -8.34
C PHE A 118 0.47 -12.72 -7.43
N ASN A 119 -0.61 -13.22 -8.03
CA ASN A 119 -1.75 -13.79 -7.29
C ASN A 119 -2.26 -12.83 -6.19
N ALA A 120 -2.40 -11.55 -6.51
CA ALA A 120 -2.99 -10.58 -5.59
C ALA A 120 -4.47 -10.96 -5.36
N THR A 121 -4.79 -11.34 -4.14
CA THR A 121 -6.13 -11.81 -3.75
C THR A 121 -6.64 -11.02 -2.57
N GLN A 122 -7.91 -10.66 -2.65
CA GLN A 122 -8.67 -10.12 -1.53
C GLN A 122 -9.26 -11.28 -0.71
N GLU A 123 -9.65 -11.00 0.53
CA GLU A 123 -10.46 -11.90 1.35
C GLU A 123 -9.81 -13.22 1.80
N LEU A 124 -8.51 -13.40 1.59
CA LEU A 124 -7.78 -14.57 2.05
C LEU A 124 -7.51 -14.50 3.56
N SER A 125 -8.02 -15.47 4.32
CA SER A 125 -7.73 -15.58 5.75
C SER A 125 -6.39 -16.26 6.00
N VAL A 126 -5.58 -15.67 6.88
CA VAL A 126 -4.30 -16.19 7.38
C VAL A 126 -4.42 -16.39 8.88
N GLY A 127 -4.67 -17.64 9.29
CA GLY A 127 -5.06 -17.94 10.67
C GLY A 127 -6.37 -17.23 11.03
N ARG A 128 -6.34 -16.40 12.07
CA ARG A 128 -7.49 -15.57 12.49
C ARG A 128 -7.58 -14.22 11.76
N TRP A 129 -6.53 -13.84 11.01
CA TRP A 129 -6.44 -12.52 10.39
C TRP A 129 -6.92 -12.55 8.96
N ARG A 130 -7.47 -11.43 8.51
CA ARG A 130 -7.84 -11.21 7.12
C ARG A 130 -7.17 -9.93 6.64
N PRO A 131 -6.02 -10.05 5.96
CA PRO A 131 -5.42 -8.92 5.28
C PRO A 131 -6.37 -8.31 4.24
N ASP A 132 -6.22 -7.01 3.95
CA ASP A 132 -6.98 -6.40 2.86
C ASP A 132 -6.63 -7.01 1.51
N LEU A 133 -5.32 -7.22 1.27
CA LEU A 133 -4.81 -8.03 0.18
C LEU A 133 -3.66 -8.93 0.63
N THR A 134 -3.58 -10.10 0.01
CA THR A 134 -2.41 -10.99 0.06
C THR A 134 -1.88 -11.19 -1.35
N ALA A 135 -0.57 -11.03 -1.54
CA ALA A 135 0.08 -11.24 -2.83
C ALA A 135 1.45 -11.92 -2.66
N GLN A 136 1.94 -12.51 -3.74
CA GLN A 136 3.29 -13.07 -3.84
C GLN A 136 4.19 -12.09 -4.62
N LEU A 137 5.45 -12.02 -4.21
CA LEU A 137 6.51 -11.30 -4.92
C LEU A 137 7.22 -12.25 -5.89
N LYS A 138 8.13 -11.73 -6.71
CA LYS A 138 8.83 -12.51 -7.74
C LYS A 138 9.60 -13.70 -7.16
N ASN A 139 10.11 -13.56 -5.94
CA ASN A 139 10.83 -14.59 -5.20
C ASN A 139 9.90 -15.55 -4.43
N SER A 140 8.58 -15.52 -4.70
CA SER A 140 7.54 -16.29 -4.00
C SER A 140 7.33 -15.92 -2.52
N SER A 141 8.00 -14.87 -2.01
CA SER A 141 7.68 -14.34 -0.69
C SER A 141 6.29 -13.73 -0.68
N THR A 142 5.54 -13.96 0.40
CA THR A 142 4.23 -13.35 0.60
C THR A 142 4.40 -11.94 1.17
N VAL A 143 3.61 -11.01 0.63
CA VAL A 143 3.39 -9.67 1.20
C VAL A 143 1.91 -9.51 1.55
N TYR A 144 1.65 -8.93 2.71
CA TYR A 144 0.32 -8.54 3.16
C TYR A 144 0.18 -7.02 3.07
N ILE A 145 -0.94 -6.55 2.56
CA ILE A 145 -1.19 -5.14 2.35
C ILE A 145 -2.48 -4.76 3.08
N GLU A 146 -2.40 -3.69 3.87
CA GLU A 146 -3.51 -3.04 4.55
C GLU A 146 -3.72 -1.64 3.99
N ILE A 147 -4.97 -1.20 3.95
CA ILE A 147 -5.34 0.13 3.47
C ILE A 147 -5.99 0.90 4.62
N LEU A 148 -5.30 1.93 5.08
CA LEU A 148 -5.83 2.87 6.07
C LEU A 148 -6.64 3.95 5.35
N VAL A 149 -7.93 4.05 5.66
CA VAL A 149 -8.75 5.22 5.31
C VAL A 149 -9.18 5.97 6.56
N SER A 150 -9.77 5.26 7.52
CA SER A 150 -10.23 5.81 8.80
C SER A 150 -9.80 5.00 10.02
N HIS A 151 -9.48 3.72 9.83
CA HIS A 151 -9.06 2.81 10.90
C HIS A 151 -7.69 2.25 10.55
N ALA A 152 -6.73 2.42 11.47
CA ALA A 152 -5.39 1.87 11.34
C ALA A 152 -5.41 0.38 11.70
N VAL A 153 -4.38 -0.34 11.26
CA VAL A 153 -4.19 -1.76 11.61
C VAL A 153 -4.11 -1.96 13.12
N GLU A 154 -4.80 -2.99 13.60
CA GLU A 154 -4.76 -3.41 14.99
C GLU A 154 -3.34 -3.90 15.38
N PRO A 155 -2.78 -3.45 16.53
CA PRO A 155 -1.41 -3.83 16.92
C PRO A 155 -1.15 -5.33 16.96
N GLU A 156 -2.12 -6.13 17.43
CA GLU A 156 -1.99 -7.59 17.48
C GLU A 156 -1.90 -8.22 16.07
N LYS A 157 -2.55 -7.62 15.07
CA LYS A 157 -2.43 -8.04 13.66
C LYS A 157 -1.06 -7.67 13.12
N ALA A 158 -0.59 -6.45 13.40
CA ALA A 158 0.72 -5.96 13.01
C ALA A 158 1.88 -6.82 13.54
N GLU A 159 1.76 -7.33 14.77
CA GLU A 159 2.78 -8.18 15.39
C GLU A 159 2.78 -9.62 14.86
N SER A 160 1.63 -10.12 14.42
CA SER A 160 1.45 -11.53 14.06
C SER A 160 1.64 -11.85 12.58
N LEU A 161 1.56 -10.85 11.70
CA LEU A 161 1.82 -11.00 10.28
C LEU A 161 3.16 -10.40 9.90
N ASP A 162 4.06 -11.24 9.41
CA ASP A 162 5.32 -10.80 8.82
C ASP A 162 5.12 -10.32 7.37
N ASN A 163 5.94 -9.37 6.92
CA ASN A 163 5.82 -8.68 5.63
C ASN A 163 4.47 -7.97 5.45
N LEU A 164 3.96 -7.38 6.52
CA LEU A 164 2.75 -6.56 6.52
C LEU A 164 3.11 -5.09 6.29
N MET A 165 2.59 -4.50 5.23
CA MET A 165 2.64 -3.06 4.97
C MET A 165 1.26 -2.42 5.03
N GLU A 166 1.23 -1.14 5.37
CA GLU A 166 0.03 -0.29 5.29
C GLU A 166 0.22 0.80 4.24
N ILE A 167 -0.83 1.09 3.49
CA ILE A 167 -0.94 2.25 2.60
C ILE A 167 -1.95 3.21 3.22
N ASP A 168 -1.49 4.41 3.57
CA ASP A 168 -2.28 5.43 4.24
C ASP A 168 -2.97 6.35 3.22
N LEU A 169 -4.29 6.20 3.12
CA LEU A 169 -5.17 7.04 2.29
C LEU A 169 -5.99 8.03 3.14
N SER A 170 -5.74 8.16 4.43
CA SER A 170 -6.51 9.02 5.35
C SER A 170 -6.43 10.50 5.00
N GLN A 171 -5.38 10.91 4.29
CA GLN A 171 -5.14 12.29 3.85
C GLN A 171 -5.44 12.50 2.35
N VAL A 172 -6.10 11.55 1.67
CA VAL A 172 -6.43 11.69 0.25
C VAL A 172 -7.67 12.55 0.10
N GLU A 173 -7.52 13.64 -0.64
CA GLU A 173 -8.58 14.62 -0.82
C GLU A 173 -9.66 14.12 -1.80
N PRO A 174 -10.94 14.50 -1.62
CA PRO A 174 -12.03 14.08 -2.51
C PRO A 174 -11.79 14.37 -4.00
N ASP A 175 -11.08 15.45 -4.32
CA ASP A 175 -10.71 15.78 -5.71
C ASP A 175 -9.72 14.80 -6.32
N GLN A 176 -8.81 14.25 -5.50
CA GLN A 176 -7.87 13.21 -5.92
C GLN A 176 -8.58 11.86 -6.07
N VAL A 177 -9.58 11.57 -5.22
CA VAL A 177 -10.40 10.36 -5.34
C VAL A 177 -11.28 10.38 -6.58
N ALA A 178 -11.82 11.56 -6.95
CA ALA A 178 -12.68 11.71 -8.12
C ALA A 178 -11.95 11.53 -9.46
N ASP A 179 -10.63 11.72 -9.48
CA ASP A 179 -9.76 11.49 -10.63
C ASP A 179 -9.11 10.11 -10.51
N LEU A 180 -9.63 9.14 -11.26
CA LEU A 180 -9.20 7.75 -11.14
C LEU A 180 -7.71 7.56 -11.48
N ASP A 181 -7.18 8.29 -12.45
CA ASP A 181 -5.76 8.18 -12.83
C ASP A 181 -4.87 8.72 -11.71
N THR A 182 -5.27 9.85 -11.10
CA THR A 182 -4.60 10.39 -9.92
C THR A 182 -4.69 9.42 -8.73
N LEU A 183 -5.86 8.81 -8.50
CA LEU A 183 -6.04 7.84 -7.42
C LEU A 183 -5.19 6.59 -7.62
N VAL A 184 -5.09 6.07 -8.85
CA VAL A 184 -4.22 4.93 -9.19
C VAL A 184 -2.77 5.24 -8.82
N GLU A 185 -2.27 6.41 -9.18
CA GLU A 185 -0.91 6.85 -8.83
C GLU A 185 -0.71 7.01 -7.31
N ILE A 186 -1.73 7.49 -6.60
CA ILE A 186 -1.68 7.63 -5.14
C ILE A 186 -1.59 6.26 -4.48
N VAL A 187 -2.53 5.37 -4.77
CA VAL A 187 -2.61 4.03 -4.19
C VAL A 187 -1.34 3.25 -4.50
N THR A 188 -0.95 3.16 -5.78
CA THR A 188 0.17 2.33 -6.18
C THR A 188 1.53 2.90 -5.78
N ARG A 189 1.68 4.24 -5.66
CA ARG A 189 3.01 4.86 -5.49
C ARG A 189 3.14 5.98 -4.45
N LYS A 190 2.22 6.95 -4.40
CA LYS A 190 2.46 8.23 -3.71
C LYS A 190 1.97 8.30 -2.27
N ALA A 191 0.93 7.55 -1.92
CA ALA A 191 0.41 7.50 -0.56
C ALA A 191 1.50 7.07 0.43
N PRO A 192 1.57 7.69 1.63
CA PRO A 192 2.46 7.25 2.69
C PRO A 192 2.27 5.76 2.96
N ARG A 193 3.38 5.07 3.21
CA ARG A 193 3.39 3.63 3.42
C ARG A 193 4.52 3.23 4.34
N HIS A 194 4.28 2.22 5.16
CA HIS A 194 5.27 1.72 6.11
C HIS A 194 5.11 0.22 6.30
N TRP A 195 6.18 -0.41 6.79
CA TRP A 195 6.16 -1.79 7.24
C TRP A 195 5.80 -1.83 8.72
N PHE A 196 4.95 -2.77 9.13
CA PHE A 196 4.80 -3.15 10.54
C PHE A 196 5.88 -4.16 10.93
N ASN A 197 6.02 -5.21 10.12
CA ASN A 197 7.08 -6.20 10.22
C ASN A 197 7.51 -6.61 8.81
N CYS A 198 8.80 -6.87 8.61
CA CYS A 198 9.33 -7.20 7.29
C CYS A 198 10.64 -7.98 7.36
N SER A 199 10.55 -9.29 7.17
CA SER A 199 11.71 -10.18 7.00
C SER A 199 12.20 -10.32 5.57
N LEU A 200 11.50 -9.76 4.56
CA LEU A 200 11.86 -9.88 3.13
C LEU A 200 13.35 -9.61 2.85
N TYR A 201 13.97 -8.74 3.65
CA TYR A 201 15.34 -8.28 3.47
C TYR A 201 16.39 -9.03 4.30
N ASN A 202 16.00 -9.94 5.19
CA ASN A 202 16.89 -10.57 6.17
C ASN A 202 17.96 -11.46 5.54
N GLU A 203 17.61 -12.19 4.48
CA GLU A 203 18.49 -13.12 3.77
C GLU A 203 19.02 -12.56 2.44
N VAL A 204 18.82 -11.26 2.21
CA VAL A 204 19.28 -10.62 0.99
C VAL A 204 20.80 -10.58 1.00
N ARG A 205 21.44 -10.92 -0.14
CA ARG A 205 22.91 -11.02 -0.29
C ARG A 205 23.67 -9.81 0.25
N ARG A 206 23.05 -8.63 0.26
CA ARG A 206 23.61 -7.40 0.84
C ARG A 206 23.78 -7.49 2.37
N VAL A 207 22.83 -8.06 3.09
CA VAL A 207 22.95 -8.31 4.54
C VAL A 207 24.06 -9.32 4.80
N GLU A 208 24.10 -10.37 4.00
CA GLU A 208 25.14 -11.41 4.10
C GLU A 208 26.54 -10.86 3.79
N HIS A 209 26.68 -10.07 2.73
CA HIS A 209 27.94 -9.44 2.36
C HIS A 209 28.37 -8.38 3.38
N THR A 210 27.44 -7.64 3.99
CA THR A 210 27.79 -6.72 5.08
C THR A 210 28.28 -7.47 6.32
N LYS A 211 27.63 -8.59 6.70
CA LYS A 211 28.12 -9.47 7.78
C LYS A 211 29.53 -9.98 7.49
N GLN A 212 29.76 -10.54 6.30
CA GLN A 212 31.08 -11.03 5.87
C GLN A 212 32.13 -9.90 5.79
N LYS A 213 31.73 -8.70 5.36
CA LYS A 213 32.62 -7.54 5.30
C LYS A 213 33.02 -7.06 6.70
N LEU A 214 32.09 -7.06 7.66
CA LEU A 214 32.36 -6.74 9.07
C LEU A 214 33.30 -7.77 9.70
N GLU A 215 33.09 -9.06 9.43
CA GLU A 215 34.02 -10.14 9.82
C GLU A 215 35.43 -9.94 9.24
N SER A 216 35.54 -9.41 8.02
CA SER A 216 36.82 -9.14 7.34
C SER A 216 37.48 -7.78 7.68
N TRP A 217 36.78 -6.87 8.38
CA TRP A 217 37.15 -5.44 8.54
C TRP A 217 38.39 -5.22 9.41
N GLU A 218 38.80 -6.20 10.21
CA GLU A 218 40.03 -6.14 11.02
C GLU A 218 41.32 -6.47 10.25
N VAL A 219 41.25 -7.12 9.08
CA VAL A 219 42.47 -7.45 8.32
C VAL A 219 43.15 -6.18 7.79
N SER A 220 42.38 -5.15 7.42
CA SER A 220 42.92 -3.87 6.93
C SER A 220 43.30 -2.87 8.03
N THR A 221 42.69 -2.96 9.22
CA THR A 221 42.91 -2.00 10.31
C THR A 221 44.20 -2.28 11.08
N ILE A 222 44.63 -3.56 11.15
CA ILE A 222 45.95 -3.95 11.65
C ILE A 222 47.09 -3.43 10.74
N LEU A 223 46.81 -3.13 9.47
CA LEU A 223 47.76 -2.61 8.48
C LEU A 223 47.83 -1.07 8.38
N GLY A 224 47.23 -0.34 9.33
CA GLY A 224 47.51 1.10 9.52
C GLY A 224 46.92 2.07 8.49
N GLN A 225 45.84 1.71 7.77
CA GLN A 225 45.14 2.64 6.87
C GLN A 225 43.84 3.18 7.49
N LYS A 226 43.71 4.52 7.59
CA LYS A 226 42.47 5.23 7.97
C LYS A 226 41.32 4.88 7.01
N VAL A 227 40.16 4.49 7.53
CA VAL A 227 38.95 4.31 6.71
C VAL A 227 37.78 5.15 7.22
N LYS A 228 37.15 5.90 6.29
CA LYS A 228 35.95 6.71 6.50
C LYS A 228 34.72 5.81 6.69
N SER A 229 33.76 6.24 7.51
CA SER A 229 32.42 5.65 7.52
C SER A 229 31.78 5.81 6.14
N TYR A 230 31.34 4.72 5.53
CA TYR A 230 30.62 4.75 4.26
C TYR A 230 29.20 4.26 4.48
N SER A 231 28.22 5.14 4.22
CA SER A 231 26.84 4.72 3.99
C SER A 231 26.76 4.08 2.60
N ILE A 232 26.65 2.75 2.56
CA ILE A 232 26.52 2.00 1.31
C ILE A 232 25.04 2.02 0.90
N THR A 233 24.73 2.70 -0.21
CA THR A 233 23.41 2.66 -0.86
C THR A 233 23.52 1.75 -2.08
N ILE A 234 22.84 0.60 -2.10
CA ILE A 234 22.87 -0.34 -3.24
C ILE A 234 21.44 -0.71 -3.64
N ALA A 235 21.18 -0.74 -4.95
CA ALA A 235 19.93 -1.23 -5.53
C ALA A 235 19.95 -2.78 -5.52
N ASP A 236 18.97 -3.39 -4.84
CA ASP A 236 18.83 -4.85 -4.82
C ASP A 236 17.60 -5.26 -5.63
N SER A 237 17.73 -6.22 -6.54
CA SER A 237 16.68 -6.67 -7.47
C SER A 237 16.06 -8.01 -7.07
N SER A 238 16.32 -8.52 -5.86
CA SER A 238 15.93 -9.87 -5.42
C SER A 238 14.49 -10.00 -4.89
N ILE A 239 13.74 -8.90 -4.78
CA ILE A 239 12.34 -8.86 -4.33
C ILE A 239 11.51 -8.15 -5.41
#